data_AF-A0A388JV55-F1
#
_entry.id   AF-A0A388JV55-F1
#
_cell.length_a   1.000
_cell.length_b   1.000
_cell.length_c   1.000
_cell.angle_alpha   90.00
_cell.angle_beta   90.00
_cell.angle_gamma   90.00
#
_symmetry.space_group_name_H-M   'P 1'
#
loop_
_entity.id
_entity.type
_entity.pdbx_description
1 polymer ?
#
loop_
_entity_poly.entity_id
_entity_poly.type
_entity_poly.pdbx_seq_one_letter_code
_entity_poly.pdbx_strand_id
1 'polypeptide(L)'
;MSSSDRREGDRGNYDRGGDEDRGNQERRAYRPVTCFNCDEQGHYLNQCPHRDHRPYRPSTSTDSRRSCSPRTFKTRRRSPPHGESELRAKVAELSVGVASIKEHFDEVRAKKEVKARKKWEKEQLKEEARRREEEEEAQRAEQLAKQAANKKKEEKAKKEALLRAEMKKDVTLHVALMMSEIKDDWLHQWKTSVLPAIAGSVKDIKGKKKVEFVSEEDDESGYNTEESETSVTQELSEKTERLCLSEKRKREEDVRMEDSPPMEQPAKQTPRRQALKPSAANPRVTRSRSKAKGLRSVIPAKARTPVKTPLSKLSKTKKGSPSGRLTPASKVLARLKFRDAIIKEIKECNANELQRMCREEGLHYEGKLDAIFDLAEHRAKQHFGREGDIEGEVVRLTDLGEAEAEVSEETEG
;
A
#
# COMPACT_ATOMS: atom_id res chain seq x y z
N MET A 1 -8.75 20.20 -10.34
CA MET A 1 -8.77 19.42 -11.59
C MET A 1 -7.32 19.20 -11.98
N SER A 2 -6.77 18.02 -11.68
CA SER A 2 -5.46 17.59 -12.15
C SER A 2 -5.70 16.47 -13.14
N SER A 3 -5.33 16.74 -14.39
CA SER A 3 -5.36 15.79 -15.48
C SER A 3 -4.42 14.64 -15.16
N SER A 4 -4.99 13.44 -15.10
CA SER A 4 -4.25 12.19 -15.09
C SER A 4 -3.89 11.88 -16.54
N ASP A 5 -2.67 12.19 -16.95
CA ASP A 5 -2.07 11.68 -18.19
C ASP A 5 -1.88 10.16 -18.05
N ARG A 6 -2.93 9.41 -18.39
CA ARG A 6 -2.85 7.98 -18.66
C ARG A 6 -2.29 7.80 -20.07
N ARG A 7 -0.97 7.73 -20.19
CA ARG A 7 -0.33 6.99 -21.28
C ARG A 7 -0.55 5.50 -21.00
N GLU A 8 -1.69 4.98 -21.46
CA GLU A 8 -1.89 3.55 -21.65
C GLU A 8 -0.89 3.12 -22.74
N GLY A 9 0.24 2.62 -22.28
CA GLY A 9 1.18 1.88 -23.10
C GLY A 9 0.51 0.58 -23.52
N ASP A 10 -0.07 0.61 -24.71
CA ASP A 10 -0.45 -0.53 -25.54
C ASP A 10 0.79 -1.41 -25.78
N ARG A 11 1.14 -2.19 -24.76
CA ARG A 11 2.12 -3.27 -24.86
C ARG A 11 1.35 -4.49 -25.33
N GLY A 12 1.56 -4.78 -26.60
CA GLY A 12 1.11 -5.96 -27.30
C GLY A 12 1.03 -7.17 -26.38
N ASN A 13 -0.21 -7.59 -26.17
CA ASN A 13 -0.56 -8.93 -25.74
C ASN A 13 0.04 -9.88 -26.78
N TYR A 14 1.14 -10.53 -26.41
CA TYR A 14 1.69 -11.61 -27.21
C TYR A 14 0.62 -12.69 -27.26
N ASP A 15 0.04 -12.86 -28.45
CA ASP A 15 -0.52 -14.11 -28.93
C ASP A 15 0.54 -15.22 -28.76
N ARG A 16 0.62 -15.75 -27.55
CA ARG A 16 1.07 -17.10 -27.29
C ARG A 16 -0.14 -18.00 -27.48
N GLY A 17 -0.53 -18.14 -28.74
CA GLY A 17 -1.19 -19.35 -29.18
C GLY A 17 -0.29 -20.52 -28.81
N GLY A 18 -0.75 -21.36 -27.88
CA GLY A 18 0.01 -22.48 -27.37
C GLY A 18 -0.80 -23.28 -26.36
N ASP A 19 -1.53 -24.27 -26.88
CA ASP A 19 -2.02 -25.45 -26.15
C ASP A 19 -3.25 -25.32 -25.22
N GLU A 20 -4.30 -24.59 -25.62
CA GLU A 20 -5.65 -24.79 -25.02
C GLU A 20 -6.47 -25.91 -25.71
N ASP A 21 -5.87 -26.61 -26.68
CA ASP A 21 -6.51 -27.70 -27.44
C ASP A 21 -5.96 -29.11 -27.08
N ARG A 22 -5.72 -29.32 -25.79
CA ARG A 22 -5.92 -30.64 -25.17
C ARG A 22 -7.15 -30.50 -24.28
N GLY A 23 -8.33 -30.48 -24.88
CA GLY A 23 -9.02 -31.74 -25.09
C GLY A 23 -9.10 -32.46 -23.75
N ASN A 24 -10.08 -32.12 -22.90
CA ASN A 24 -11.34 -32.86 -22.93
C ASN A 24 -11.14 -34.39 -22.92
N GLN A 25 -10.09 -34.87 -22.27
CA GLN A 25 -10.09 -36.18 -21.67
C GLN A 25 -11.10 -36.09 -20.55
N GLU A 26 -12.31 -36.51 -20.90
CA GLU A 26 -13.19 -37.27 -20.04
C GLU A 26 -13.06 -36.86 -18.57
N ARG A 27 -14.10 -36.22 -18.06
CA ARG A 27 -14.63 -36.58 -16.75
C ARG A 27 -14.55 -38.11 -16.67
N ARG A 28 -13.44 -38.65 -16.17
CA ARG A 28 -13.25 -40.07 -15.94
C ARG A 28 -14.44 -40.40 -15.07
N ALA A 29 -15.44 -41.06 -15.65
CA ALA A 29 -16.56 -41.59 -14.89
C ALA A 29 -15.92 -42.21 -13.66
N TYR A 30 -16.21 -41.63 -12.49
CA TYR A 30 -15.51 -41.86 -11.23
C TYR A 30 -15.34 -43.38 -11.11
N ARG A 31 -14.14 -43.89 -11.42
CA ARG A 31 -13.95 -45.34 -11.37
C ARG A 31 -14.08 -45.67 -9.89
N PRO A 32 -15.04 -46.53 -9.50
CA PRO A 32 -15.22 -46.87 -8.11
C PRO A 32 -13.89 -47.34 -7.55
N VAL A 33 -13.53 -46.82 -6.37
CA VAL A 33 -12.26 -47.10 -5.70
C VAL A 33 -12.13 -48.61 -5.54
N THR A 34 -11.18 -49.22 -6.24
CA THR A 34 -10.85 -50.64 -6.10
C THR A 34 -9.72 -50.79 -5.09
N CYS A 35 -9.87 -51.74 -4.16
CA CYS A 35 -8.85 -52.03 -3.17
C CYS A 35 -7.65 -52.73 -3.82
N PHE A 36 -6.45 -52.15 -3.69
CA PHE A 36 -5.22 -52.72 -4.28
C PHE A 36 -4.78 -54.09 -3.73
N ASN A 37 -5.43 -54.62 -2.69
CA ASN A 37 -5.08 -55.91 -2.08
C ASN A 37 -6.01 -57.05 -2.49
N CYS A 38 -7.30 -56.78 -2.71
CA CYS A 38 -8.28 -57.80 -3.11
C CYS A 38 -9.02 -57.47 -4.44
N ASP A 39 -8.74 -56.32 -5.05
CA ASP A 39 -9.36 -55.77 -6.26
C ASP A 39 -10.88 -55.58 -6.21
N GLU A 40 -11.50 -55.70 -5.03
CA GLU A 40 -12.92 -55.41 -4.80
C GLU A 40 -13.17 -53.89 -4.75
N GLN A 41 -14.32 -53.48 -5.29
CA GLN A 41 -14.74 -52.07 -5.28
C GLN A 41 -15.31 -51.67 -3.91
N GLY A 42 -15.08 -50.41 -3.49
CA GLY A 42 -15.78 -49.79 -2.37
C GLY A 42 -14.96 -49.57 -1.09
N HIS A 43 -13.69 -49.95 -1.05
CA HIS A 43 -12.83 -49.69 0.12
C HIS A 43 -11.38 -49.42 -0.26
N TYR A 44 -10.69 -48.64 0.57
CA TYR A 44 -9.26 -48.37 0.42
C TYR A 44 -8.41 -49.45 1.09
N LEU A 45 -7.12 -49.53 0.74
CA LEU A 45 -6.17 -50.54 1.22
C LEU A 45 -6.14 -50.70 2.76
N ASN A 46 -6.36 -49.62 3.49
CA ASN A 46 -6.38 -49.57 4.95
C ASN A 46 -7.69 -50.11 5.58
N GLN A 47 -8.74 -50.27 4.79
CA GLN A 47 -10.06 -50.77 5.19
C GLN A 47 -10.36 -52.17 4.66
N CYS A 48 -9.37 -52.84 4.04
CA CYS A 48 -9.56 -54.15 3.47
C CYS A 48 -9.80 -55.20 4.58
N PRO A 49 -10.94 -55.92 4.58
CA PRO A 49 -11.19 -56.99 5.55
C PRO A 49 -10.20 -58.15 5.41
N HIS A 50 -9.52 -58.26 4.25
CA HIS A 50 -8.45 -59.23 4.00
C HIS A 50 -7.04 -58.68 4.28
N ARG A 51 -6.89 -57.61 5.08
CA ARG A 51 -5.60 -56.98 5.37
C ARG A 51 -4.58 -57.96 6.00
N ASP A 52 -5.06 -58.97 6.72
CA ASP A 52 -4.22 -59.96 7.39
C ASP A 52 -3.91 -61.20 6.54
N HIS A 53 -4.58 -61.36 5.39
CA HIS A 53 -4.29 -62.41 4.40
C HIS A 53 -3.32 -61.91 3.32
N ARG A 54 -2.17 -61.38 3.72
CA ARG A 54 -1.06 -61.24 2.76
C ARG A 54 -0.50 -62.63 2.48
N PRO A 55 -0.64 -63.21 1.26
CA PRO A 55 0.29 -64.24 0.86
C PRO A 55 1.67 -63.61 0.94
N TYR A 56 2.56 -64.23 1.72
CA TYR A 56 3.97 -63.89 1.86
C TYR A 56 4.54 -63.36 0.53
N ARG A 57 4.56 -62.03 0.37
CA ARG A 57 5.20 -61.39 -0.78
C ARG A 57 6.68 -61.69 -0.59
N PRO A 58 7.35 -62.42 -1.50
CA PRO A 58 8.78 -62.63 -1.40
C PRO A 58 9.43 -61.24 -1.45
N SER A 59 9.95 -60.80 -0.32
CA SER A 59 10.79 -59.62 -0.23
C SER A 59 11.97 -59.82 -1.15
N THR A 60 11.92 -59.24 -2.35
CA THR A 60 13.11 -58.90 -3.13
C THR A 60 13.77 -57.71 -2.43
N SER A 61 14.34 -57.97 -1.27
CA SER A 61 15.10 -57.01 -0.49
C SER A 61 16.03 -57.80 0.42
N THR A 62 17.25 -57.97 -0.09
CA THR A 62 18.46 -58.04 0.74
C THR A 62 18.58 -59.27 1.64
N ASP A 63 18.62 -60.47 1.05
CA ASP A 63 19.30 -61.61 1.69
C ASP A 63 20.82 -61.44 1.58
N SER A 64 21.37 -60.74 2.57
CA SER A 64 22.80 -60.52 2.78
C SER A 64 23.37 -61.44 3.87
N ARG A 65 22.68 -62.49 4.34
CA ARG A 65 23.18 -63.28 5.50
C ARG A 65 22.80 -64.77 5.49
N ARG A 66 22.89 -65.46 4.34
CA ARG A 66 23.17 -66.91 4.37
C ARG A 66 24.68 -67.16 4.36
N SER A 67 25.17 -67.33 5.57
CA SER A 67 26.39 -68.04 5.96
C SER A 67 26.47 -69.43 5.32
N CYS A 68 26.94 -69.49 4.06
CA CYS A 68 27.53 -70.71 3.53
C CYS A 68 28.94 -70.86 4.12
N SER A 69 29.09 -71.89 4.97
CA SER A 69 30.37 -72.37 5.47
C SER A 69 31.36 -72.58 4.31
N PRO A 70 32.58 -71.99 4.34
CA PRO A 70 33.59 -72.32 3.36
C PRO A 70 34.09 -73.74 3.65
N ARG A 71 33.66 -74.70 2.83
CA ARG A 71 34.41 -75.95 2.70
C ARG A 71 35.82 -75.57 2.25
N THR A 72 36.78 -75.85 3.12
CA THR A 72 38.22 -75.88 2.89
C THR A 72 38.53 -76.74 1.66
N PHE A 73 38.43 -76.13 0.48
CA PHE A 73 39.03 -76.67 -0.73
C PHE A 73 40.52 -76.33 -0.63
N LYS A 74 41.33 -77.31 -0.24
CA LYS A 74 42.79 -77.23 -0.30
C LYS A 74 43.19 -77.08 -1.76
N THR A 75 43.30 -75.85 -2.23
CA THR A 75 43.91 -75.52 -3.51
C THR A 75 45.35 -75.99 -3.45
N ARG A 76 45.62 -77.10 -4.14
CA ARG A 76 46.97 -77.48 -4.55
C ARG A 76 47.66 -76.23 -5.07
N ARG A 77 48.87 -75.96 -4.57
CA ARG A 77 49.83 -75.00 -5.10
C ARG A 77 50.08 -75.33 -6.58
N ARG A 78 49.22 -74.82 -7.48
CA ARG A 78 49.59 -74.64 -8.88
C ARG A 78 50.51 -73.44 -8.88
N SER A 79 51.77 -73.66 -9.24
CA SER A 79 52.69 -72.60 -9.58
C SER A 79 52.02 -71.66 -10.58
N PRO A 80 52.14 -70.33 -10.44
CA PRO A 80 51.54 -69.38 -11.36
C PRO A 80 52.05 -69.66 -12.78
N PRO A 81 51.18 -69.74 -13.79
CA PRO A 81 51.62 -69.78 -15.18
C PRO A 81 52.42 -68.51 -15.46
N HIS A 82 53.57 -68.66 -16.12
CA HIS A 82 54.63 -67.65 -16.30
C HIS A 82 54.21 -66.35 -17.06
N GLY A 83 52.93 -66.18 -17.39
CA GLY A 83 52.37 -65.01 -18.11
C GLY A 83 51.54 -64.03 -17.27
N GLU A 84 51.39 -64.21 -15.96
CA GLU A 84 50.56 -63.32 -15.12
C GLU A 84 51.12 -61.89 -14.98
N SER A 85 52.43 -61.70 -15.13
CA SER A 85 53.07 -60.39 -15.03
C SER A 85 52.60 -59.43 -16.14
N GLU A 86 52.40 -59.95 -17.36
CA GLU A 86 51.92 -59.15 -18.50
C GLU A 86 50.46 -58.73 -18.32
N LEU A 87 49.62 -59.61 -17.78
CA LEU A 87 48.23 -59.29 -17.48
C LEU A 87 48.12 -58.22 -16.38
N ARG A 88 48.96 -58.31 -15.34
CA ARG A 88 49.01 -57.29 -14.29
C ARG A 88 49.46 -55.93 -14.82
N ALA A 89 50.42 -55.90 -15.75
CA ALA A 89 50.85 -54.67 -16.40
C ALA A 89 49.70 -54.01 -17.21
N LYS A 90 48.96 -54.80 -18.01
CA LYS A 90 47.79 -54.31 -18.75
C LYS A 90 46.66 -53.82 -17.83
N VAL A 91 46.42 -54.50 -16.71
CA VAL A 91 45.44 -54.06 -15.70
C VAL A 91 45.87 -52.74 -15.05
N ALA A 92 47.17 -52.58 -14.75
CA ALA A 92 47.70 -51.32 -14.23
C ALA A 92 47.51 -50.17 -15.23
N GLU A 93 47.81 -50.39 -16.51
CA GLU A 93 47.60 -49.40 -17.57
C GLU A 93 46.12 -49.00 -17.70
N LEU A 94 45.20 -49.97 -17.70
CA LEU A 94 43.76 -49.69 -17.70
C LEU A 94 43.31 -48.92 -16.44
N SER A 95 43.88 -49.22 -15.28
CA SER A 95 43.55 -48.51 -14.04
C SER A 95 43.96 -47.03 -14.08
N VAL A 96 45.09 -46.71 -14.72
CA VAL A 96 45.54 -45.34 -14.97
C VAL A 96 44.58 -44.63 -15.93
N GLY A 97 44.17 -45.29 -17.02
CA GLY A 97 43.18 -44.75 -17.95
C GLY A 97 41.81 -44.46 -17.30
N VAL A 98 41.33 -45.36 -16.45
CA VAL A 98 40.06 -45.18 -15.71
C VAL A 98 40.16 -44.03 -14.70
N ALA A 99 41.30 -43.88 -14.02
CA ALA A 99 41.53 -42.74 -13.12
C ALA A 99 41.50 -41.40 -13.87
N SER A 100 42.15 -41.32 -15.04
CA SER A 100 42.13 -40.12 -15.89
C SER A 100 40.72 -39.77 -16.39
N ILE A 101 39.95 -40.76 -16.84
CA ILE A 101 38.55 -40.54 -17.27
C ILE A 101 37.71 -40.03 -16.08
N LYS A 102 37.89 -40.62 -14.90
CA LYS A 102 37.18 -40.20 -13.69
C LYS A 102 37.48 -38.75 -13.32
N GLU A 103 38.75 -38.36 -13.34
CA GLU A 103 39.19 -36.99 -13.06
C GLU A 103 38.55 -35.98 -14.03
N HIS A 104 38.49 -36.30 -15.32
CA HIS A 104 37.80 -35.47 -16.30
C HIS A 104 36.30 -35.32 -16.00
N PHE A 105 35.60 -36.38 -15.57
CA PHE A 105 34.20 -36.27 -15.15
C PHE A 105 34.02 -35.44 -13.88
N ASP A 106 34.94 -35.55 -12.93
CA ASP A 106 34.94 -34.77 -11.69
C ASP A 106 35.17 -33.28 -11.99
N GLU A 107 36.10 -32.95 -12.88
CA GLU A 107 36.28 -31.57 -13.36
C GLU A 107 35.03 -31.02 -14.06
N VAL A 108 34.40 -31.81 -14.93
CA VAL A 108 33.17 -31.40 -15.64
C VAL A 108 32.03 -31.17 -14.65
N ARG A 109 31.92 -32.00 -13.60
CA ARG A 109 30.95 -31.80 -12.51
C ARG A 109 31.26 -30.54 -11.71
N ALA A 110 32.51 -30.33 -11.30
CA ALA A 110 32.93 -29.13 -10.57
C ALA A 110 32.65 -27.85 -11.37
N LYS A 111 32.97 -27.84 -12.68
CA LYS A 111 32.66 -26.71 -13.58
C LYS A 111 31.16 -26.45 -13.69
N LYS A 112 30.31 -27.48 -13.66
CA LYS A 112 28.84 -27.32 -13.64
C LYS A 112 28.34 -26.76 -12.31
N GLU A 113 28.85 -27.25 -11.19
CA GLU A 113 28.46 -26.77 -9.85
C GLU A 113 28.86 -25.31 -9.60
N VAL A 114 30.07 -24.91 -10.01
CA VAL A 114 30.50 -23.51 -9.92
C VAL A 114 29.61 -22.59 -10.77
N LYS A 115 29.22 -23.04 -11.98
CA LYS A 115 28.27 -22.29 -12.81
C LYS A 115 26.87 -22.22 -12.18
N ALA A 116 26.42 -23.26 -11.49
CA ALA A 116 25.14 -23.27 -10.78
C ALA A 116 25.17 -22.30 -9.58
N ARG A 117 26.22 -22.34 -8.75
CA ARG A 117 26.41 -21.42 -7.63
C ARG A 117 26.46 -19.96 -8.08
N LYS A 118 27.24 -19.66 -9.11
CA LYS A 118 27.33 -18.29 -9.67
C LYS A 118 25.99 -17.79 -10.24
N LYS A 119 25.16 -18.68 -10.80
CA LYS A 119 23.81 -18.30 -11.27
C LYS A 119 22.89 -17.97 -10.09
N TRP A 120 22.93 -18.77 -9.03
CA TRP A 120 22.11 -18.57 -7.84
C TRP A 120 22.51 -17.30 -7.08
N GLU A 121 23.81 -17.03 -6.89
CA GLU A 121 24.29 -15.78 -6.29
C GLU A 121 23.88 -14.55 -7.10
N LYS A 122 23.94 -14.62 -8.42
CA LYS A 122 23.49 -13.52 -9.30
C LYS A 122 21.98 -13.29 -9.20
N GLU A 123 21.18 -14.33 -8.95
CA GLU A 123 19.75 -14.22 -8.75
C GLU A 123 19.42 -13.61 -7.38
N GLN A 124 20.10 -14.06 -6.32
CA GLN A 124 20.00 -13.49 -4.97
C GLN A 124 20.33 -11.99 -4.96
N LEU A 125 21.43 -11.58 -5.61
CA LEU A 125 21.80 -10.17 -5.70
C LEU A 125 20.77 -9.32 -6.46
N LYS A 126 20.12 -9.88 -7.49
CA LYS A 126 19.05 -9.20 -8.23
C LYS A 126 17.79 -9.05 -7.39
N GLU A 127 17.44 -10.08 -6.62
CA GLU A 127 16.30 -10.04 -5.72
C GLU A 127 16.52 -9.03 -4.58
N GLU A 128 17.72 -9.01 -4.00
CA GLU A 128 18.08 -8.04 -2.97
C GLU A 128 18.07 -6.60 -3.52
N ALA A 129 18.58 -6.38 -4.75
CA ALA A 129 18.50 -5.07 -5.40
C ALA A 129 17.04 -4.62 -5.63
N ARG A 130 16.16 -5.53 -6.05
CA ARG A 130 14.72 -5.24 -6.20
C ARG A 130 14.08 -4.89 -4.86
N ARG A 131 14.44 -5.59 -3.78
CA ARG A 131 13.96 -5.28 -2.43
C ARG A 131 14.39 -3.90 -1.94
N ARG A 132 15.63 -3.49 -2.22
CA ARG A 132 16.12 -2.14 -1.88
C ARG A 132 15.37 -1.05 -2.65
N GLU A 133 15.10 -1.26 -3.94
CA GLU A 133 14.33 -0.29 -4.76
C GLU A 133 12.89 -0.14 -4.25
N GLU A 134 12.22 -1.24 -3.88
CA GLU A 134 10.88 -1.23 -3.29
C GLU A 134 10.86 -0.50 -1.93
N GLU A 135 11.89 -0.70 -1.10
CA GLU A 135 12.03 -0.01 0.19
C GLU A 135 12.27 1.50 0.02
N GLU A 136 13.11 1.91 -0.95
CA GLU A 136 13.32 3.33 -1.29
C GLU A 136 12.07 3.99 -1.88
N GLU A 137 11.30 3.28 -2.71
CA GLU A 137 10.02 3.78 -3.22
C GLU A 137 8.99 3.94 -2.09
N ALA A 138 8.91 2.98 -1.16
CA ALA A 138 8.04 3.07 0.01
C ALA A 138 8.41 4.28 0.88
N GLN A 139 9.70 4.54 1.10
CA GLN A 139 10.15 5.72 1.85
C GLN A 139 9.80 7.02 1.13
N ARG A 140 9.97 7.10 -0.19
CA ARG A 140 9.57 8.28 -0.98
C ARG A 140 8.05 8.50 -0.92
N ALA A 141 7.26 7.45 -1.04
CA ALA A 141 5.80 7.52 -0.91
C ALA A 141 5.38 8.00 0.49
N GLU A 142 6.05 7.54 1.55
CA GLU A 142 5.80 7.97 2.92
C GLU A 142 6.13 9.46 3.13
N GLN A 143 7.27 9.92 2.61
CA GLN A 143 7.65 11.34 2.68
C GLN A 143 6.64 12.23 1.94
N LEU A 144 6.19 11.82 0.75
CA LEU A 144 5.17 12.55 0.01
C LEU A 144 3.82 12.57 0.75
N ALA A 145 3.44 11.46 1.38
CA ALA A 145 2.22 11.40 2.20
C ALA A 145 2.31 12.34 3.43
N LYS A 146 3.48 12.40 4.09
CA LYS A 146 3.75 13.32 5.20
C LYS A 146 3.66 14.79 4.75
N GLN A 147 4.27 15.13 3.61
CA GLN A 147 4.20 16.49 3.06
C GLN A 147 2.76 16.87 2.66
N ALA A 148 2.01 15.96 2.03
CA ALA A 148 0.61 16.20 1.68
C ALA A 148 -0.28 16.38 2.93
N ALA A 149 -0.01 15.62 4.01
CA ALA A 149 -0.70 15.79 5.28
C ALA A 149 -0.41 17.14 5.93
N ASN A 150 0.84 17.61 5.88
CA ASN A 150 1.23 18.92 6.41
C ASN A 150 0.58 20.07 5.61
N LYS A 151 0.60 20.01 4.27
CA LYS A 151 -0.10 21.00 3.42
C LYS A 151 -1.60 21.08 3.71
N LYS A 152 -2.25 19.93 3.94
CA LYS A 152 -3.68 19.88 4.34
C LYS A 152 -3.93 20.51 5.71
N LYS A 153 -3.03 20.32 6.68
CA LYS A 153 -3.13 20.95 8.01
C LYS A 153 -2.96 22.47 7.91
N GLU A 154 -2.00 22.94 7.12
CA GLU A 154 -1.78 24.37 6.88
C GLU A 154 -2.98 25.03 6.19
N GLU A 155 -3.53 24.40 5.14
CA GLU A 155 -4.74 24.91 4.48
C GLU A 155 -5.93 24.97 5.44
N LYS A 156 -6.09 23.96 6.31
CA LYS A 156 -7.13 23.95 7.33
C LYS A 156 -6.93 25.07 8.35
N ALA A 157 -5.69 25.28 8.82
CA ALA A 157 -5.37 26.35 9.75
C ALA A 157 -5.63 27.74 9.14
N LYS A 158 -5.30 27.94 7.85
CA LYS A 158 -5.61 29.17 7.12
C LYS A 158 -7.12 29.43 7.04
N LYS A 159 -7.90 28.39 6.71
CA LYS A 159 -9.37 28.49 6.67
C LYS A 159 -9.98 28.80 8.04
N GLU A 160 -9.46 28.18 9.10
CA GLU A 160 -9.89 28.45 10.48
C GLU A 160 -9.55 29.88 10.92
N ALA A 161 -8.36 30.38 10.55
CA ALA A 161 -7.96 31.77 10.82
C ALA A 161 -8.86 32.79 10.09
N LEU A 162 -9.24 32.51 8.84
CA LEU A 162 -10.18 33.35 8.09
C LEU A 162 -11.57 33.38 8.76
N LEU A 163 -12.10 32.23 9.16
CA LEU A 163 -13.39 32.17 9.87
C LEU A 163 -13.34 32.91 11.22
N ARG A 164 -12.23 32.82 11.96
CA ARG A 164 -12.07 33.60 13.20
C ARG A 164 -12.02 35.10 12.93
N ALA A 165 -11.36 35.54 11.86
CA ALA A 165 -11.31 36.94 11.49
C ALA A 165 -12.69 37.47 11.07
N GLU A 166 -13.48 36.67 10.36
CA GLU A 166 -14.86 36.98 9.99
C GLU A 166 -15.74 37.14 11.24
N MET A 167 -15.74 36.15 12.14
CA MET A 167 -16.47 36.23 13.41
C MET A 167 -16.05 37.45 14.25
N LYS A 168 -14.76 37.81 14.26
CA LYS A 168 -14.27 39.00 14.97
C LYS A 168 -14.85 40.28 14.37
N LYS A 169 -14.95 40.38 13.04
CA LYS A 169 -15.57 41.53 12.37
C LYS A 169 -17.05 41.64 12.69
N ASP A 170 -17.78 40.52 12.65
CA ASP A 170 -19.21 40.50 12.97
C ASP A 170 -19.48 40.92 14.42
N VAL A 171 -18.67 40.45 15.36
CA VAL A 171 -18.76 40.88 16.77
C VAL A 171 -18.45 42.37 16.91
N THR A 172 -17.40 42.89 16.26
CA THR A 172 -17.08 44.32 16.30
C THR A 172 -18.22 45.16 15.69
N LEU A 173 -18.81 44.72 14.59
CA LEU A 173 -19.97 45.40 13.97
C LEU A 173 -21.18 45.39 14.91
N HIS A 174 -21.46 44.28 15.58
CA HIS A 174 -22.57 44.19 16.54
C HIS A 174 -22.35 45.13 17.73
N VAL A 175 -21.14 45.18 18.28
CA VAL A 175 -20.79 46.11 19.37
C VAL A 175 -20.92 47.57 18.90
N ALA A 176 -20.47 47.90 17.69
CA ALA A 176 -20.60 49.25 17.15
C ALA A 176 -22.08 49.65 16.99
N LEU A 177 -22.93 48.75 16.50
CA LEU A 177 -24.38 48.96 16.39
C LEU A 177 -25.01 49.21 17.78
N MET A 178 -24.68 48.39 18.78
CA MET A 178 -25.16 48.60 20.16
C MET A 178 -24.68 49.94 20.74
N MET A 179 -23.43 50.35 20.47
CA MET A 179 -22.93 51.64 20.93
C MET A 179 -23.60 52.83 20.23
N SER A 180 -24.01 52.71 18.96
CA SER A 180 -24.80 53.76 18.30
C SER A 180 -26.20 53.87 18.89
N GLU A 181 -26.87 52.74 19.17
CA GLU A 181 -28.20 52.73 19.79
C GLU A 181 -28.17 53.40 21.17
N ILE A 182 -27.19 53.06 22.02
CA ILE A 182 -27.01 53.68 23.34
C ILE A 182 -26.74 55.20 23.22
N LYS A 183 -25.94 55.63 22.24
CA LYS A 183 -25.65 57.06 22.01
C LYS A 183 -26.89 57.80 21.55
N ASP A 184 -27.70 57.21 20.67
CA ASP A 184 -28.92 57.81 20.18
C ASP A 184 -29.96 57.94 21.29
N ASP A 185 -30.12 56.90 22.12
CA ASP A 185 -30.98 56.94 23.31
C ASP A 185 -30.52 58.00 24.31
N TRP A 186 -29.20 58.09 24.57
CA TRP A 186 -28.64 59.11 25.45
C TRP A 186 -28.83 60.53 24.89
N LEU A 187 -28.57 60.74 23.60
CA LEU A 187 -28.83 62.02 22.92
C LEU A 187 -30.32 62.37 22.96
N HIS A 188 -31.20 61.37 22.81
CA HIS A 188 -32.62 61.60 22.84
C HIS A 188 -33.10 61.96 24.25
N GLN A 189 -32.63 61.27 25.29
CA GLN A 189 -32.89 61.62 26.69
C GLN A 189 -32.38 63.02 26.99
N TRP A 190 -31.14 63.35 26.63
CA TRP A 190 -30.56 64.68 26.84
C TRP A 190 -31.36 65.79 26.15
N LYS A 191 -31.78 65.58 24.89
CA LYS A 191 -32.64 66.52 24.16
C LYS A 191 -34.01 66.70 24.84
N THR A 192 -34.57 65.63 25.39
CA THR A 192 -35.90 65.68 26.02
C THR A 192 -35.87 66.25 27.44
N SER A 193 -34.84 65.95 28.25
CA SER A 193 -34.80 66.33 29.65
C SER A 193 -33.99 67.60 29.93
N VAL A 194 -32.83 67.77 29.27
CA VAL A 194 -31.89 68.87 29.59
C VAL A 194 -32.18 70.12 28.76
N LEU A 195 -32.47 69.96 27.47
CA LEU A 195 -32.68 71.07 26.55
C LEU A 195 -33.83 72.03 26.97
N PRO A 196 -35.01 71.54 27.41
CA PRO A 196 -36.07 72.42 27.92
C PRO A 196 -35.72 73.14 29.23
N ALA A 197 -34.92 72.50 30.10
CA ALA A 197 -34.49 73.11 31.36
C ALA A 197 -33.58 74.32 31.14
N ILE A 198 -32.71 74.26 30.13
CA ILE A 198 -31.81 75.35 29.75
C ILE A 198 -32.55 76.42 28.93
N ALA A 199 -33.39 76.02 27.97
CA ALA A 199 -34.14 76.95 27.12
C ALA A 199 -35.23 77.73 27.89
N GLY A 200 -35.79 77.15 28.95
CA GLY A 200 -36.82 77.78 29.77
C GLY A 200 -36.34 78.91 30.70
N SER A 201 -35.02 79.05 30.93
CA SER A 201 -34.47 80.03 31.87
C SER A 201 -34.04 81.36 31.24
N VAL A 202 -34.12 81.51 29.91
CA VAL A 202 -33.79 82.77 29.22
C VAL A 202 -35.07 83.56 28.92
N LYS A 203 -35.78 83.97 29.97
CA LYS A 203 -36.73 85.07 29.87
C LYS A 203 -35.95 86.38 30.05
N ASP A 204 -35.76 87.08 28.94
CA ASP A 204 -35.63 88.54 28.81
C ASP A 204 -34.70 89.27 29.79
N ILE A 205 -33.39 89.31 29.49
CA ILE A 205 -32.55 90.44 29.90
C ILE A 205 -31.87 91.02 28.65
N LYS A 206 -32.55 92.03 28.10
CA LYS A 206 -32.15 92.88 26.97
C LYS A 206 -30.94 93.73 27.36
N GLY A 207 -29.73 93.24 27.12
CA GLY A 207 -28.50 93.99 27.40
C GLY A 207 -27.37 93.60 26.45
N LYS A 208 -27.09 94.46 25.45
CA LYS A 208 -25.90 94.37 24.59
C LYS A 208 -24.64 94.41 25.45
N LYS A 209 -23.96 93.28 25.61
CA LYS A 209 -22.52 93.25 25.95
C LYS A 209 -21.78 92.56 24.81
N LYS A 210 -20.90 93.35 24.18
CA LYS A 210 -19.91 92.92 23.19
C LYS A 210 -18.93 92.02 23.94
N VAL A 211 -19.06 90.70 23.79
CA VAL A 211 -18.10 89.72 24.31
C VAL A 211 -17.16 89.38 23.16
N GLU A 212 -15.92 89.80 23.34
CA GLU A 212 -14.76 89.50 22.53
C GLU A 212 -14.45 88.01 22.66
N PHE A 213 -14.47 87.30 21.53
CA PHE A 213 -14.18 85.87 21.47
C PHE A 213 -12.66 85.73 21.30
N VAL A 214 -11.97 85.47 22.41
CA VAL A 214 -10.58 85.03 22.40
C VAL A 214 -10.60 83.55 22.01
N SER A 215 -10.21 83.26 20.77
CA SER A 215 -9.77 81.93 20.38
C SER A 215 -8.43 81.69 21.08
N GLU A 216 -8.48 80.97 22.20
CA GLU A 216 -7.28 80.38 22.78
C GLU A 216 -7.05 79.05 22.05
N GLU A 217 -5.96 79.07 21.31
CA GLU A 217 -5.23 77.92 20.79
C GLU A 217 -4.82 77.01 21.96
N ASP A 218 -4.36 75.80 21.63
CA ASP A 218 -3.88 74.75 22.54
C ASP A 218 -4.95 73.83 23.16
N ASP A 219 -5.04 72.63 22.59
CA ASP A 219 -4.71 71.45 23.40
C ASP A 219 -4.41 70.25 22.48
N GLU A 220 -3.11 70.15 22.24
CA GLU A 220 -2.33 69.02 21.76
C GLU A 220 -2.64 67.76 22.60
N SER A 221 -3.49 66.86 22.09
CA SER A 221 -3.57 65.50 22.63
C SER A 221 -2.90 64.52 21.66
N GLY A 222 -1.64 64.25 21.96
CA GLY A 222 -0.82 63.26 21.27
C GLY A 222 -1.45 61.86 21.37
N TYR A 223 -2.05 61.40 20.28
CA TYR A 223 -2.34 59.99 20.10
C TYR A 223 -1.07 59.28 19.60
N ASN A 224 -0.16 59.06 20.53
CA ASN A 224 0.95 58.13 20.38
C ASN A 224 0.36 56.72 20.47
N THR A 225 0.13 56.08 19.32
CA THR A 225 0.10 54.62 19.24
C THR A 225 1.00 54.22 18.08
N GLU A 226 2.28 54.22 18.40
CA GLU A 226 3.33 53.51 17.70
C GLU A 226 3.01 52.00 17.74
N GLU A 227 2.13 51.53 16.86
CA GLU A 227 2.15 50.12 16.46
C GLU A 227 2.97 50.04 15.17
N SER A 228 4.23 49.66 15.36
CA SER A 228 5.31 49.68 14.39
C SER A 228 5.01 48.87 13.13
N GLU A 229 4.57 49.54 12.07
CA GLU A 229 4.48 48.99 10.70
C GLU A 229 5.86 48.76 10.05
N THR A 230 6.96 49.07 10.73
CA THR A 230 8.33 48.83 10.25
C THR A 230 8.76 47.35 10.35
N SER A 231 8.04 46.51 11.08
CA SER A 231 8.37 45.07 11.19
C SER A 231 7.97 44.28 9.94
N VAL A 232 6.92 44.70 9.21
CA VAL A 232 6.42 43.96 8.04
C VAL A 232 7.36 44.11 6.84
N THR A 233 7.94 45.29 6.66
CA THR A 233 8.91 45.52 5.56
C THR A 233 10.27 44.89 5.85
N GLN A 234 10.69 44.85 7.13
CA GLN A 234 11.92 44.15 7.56
C GLN A 234 11.78 42.62 7.43
N GLU A 235 10.60 42.06 7.74
CA GLU A 235 10.36 40.62 7.56
C GLU A 235 10.32 40.24 6.07
N LEU A 236 9.89 41.15 5.19
CA LEU A 236 9.95 40.97 3.74
C LEU A 236 11.38 41.12 3.19
N SER A 237 12.22 42.00 3.75
CA SER A 237 13.63 42.10 3.35
C SER A 237 14.43 40.88 3.79
N GLU A 238 14.23 40.35 5.00
CA GLU A 238 14.87 39.08 5.42
C GLU A 238 14.41 37.88 4.59
N LYS A 239 13.13 37.82 4.21
CA LYS A 239 12.61 36.74 3.34
C LYS A 239 13.12 36.83 1.91
N THR A 240 13.38 38.02 1.40
CA THR A 240 13.94 38.21 0.05
C THR A 240 15.46 38.04 0.02
N GLU A 241 16.18 38.36 1.10
CA GLU A 241 17.62 38.10 1.22
C GLU A 241 17.93 36.58 1.23
N ARG A 242 17.04 35.75 1.79
CA ARG A 242 17.13 34.28 1.67
C ARG A 242 16.84 33.73 0.26
N LEU A 243 16.33 34.55 -0.67
CA LEU A 243 16.14 34.20 -2.08
C LEU A 243 17.32 34.65 -2.96
N CYS A 244 18.30 35.35 -2.41
CA CYS A 244 19.58 35.56 -3.09
C CYS A 244 20.31 34.22 -3.17
N LEU A 245 20.15 33.55 -4.30
CA LEU A 245 20.93 32.39 -4.71
C LEU A 245 22.41 32.78 -4.78
N SER A 246 23.10 32.71 -3.65
CA SER A 246 24.56 32.86 -3.54
C SER A 246 25.31 31.66 -4.16
N GLU A 247 24.58 30.63 -4.60
CA GLU A 247 25.10 29.50 -5.35
C GLU A 247 25.25 29.86 -6.84
N LYS A 248 26.18 30.79 -7.11
CA LYS A 248 26.86 30.83 -8.39
C LYS A 248 27.65 29.53 -8.50
N ARG A 249 27.06 28.55 -9.19
CA ARG A 249 27.75 27.34 -9.63
C ARG A 249 29.11 27.76 -10.21
N LYS A 250 30.20 27.26 -9.61
CA LYS A 250 31.49 27.26 -10.29
C LYS A 250 31.25 26.49 -11.58
N ARG A 251 31.48 27.16 -12.73
CA ARG A 251 31.69 26.46 -13.99
C ARG A 251 32.87 25.54 -13.74
N GLU A 252 32.62 24.23 -13.77
CA GLU A 252 33.72 23.27 -13.88
C GLU A 252 34.46 23.56 -15.18
N GLU A 253 35.78 23.55 -15.02
CA GLU A 253 36.77 23.79 -16.04
C GLU A 253 36.77 22.61 -17.02
N ASP A 254 36.47 22.94 -18.28
CA ASP A 254 36.83 22.22 -19.50
C ASP A 254 36.46 20.73 -19.59
N VAL A 255 35.15 20.45 -19.67
CA VAL A 255 34.67 19.25 -20.37
C VAL A 255 34.51 19.62 -21.84
N ARG A 256 35.42 19.13 -22.69
CA ARG A 256 35.29 19.13 -24.15
C ARG A 256 33.95 18.50 -24.54
N MET A 257 32.98 19.35 -24.83
CA MET A 257 31.70 18.95 -25.39
C MET A 257 31.91 18.80 -26.90
N GLU A 258 32.21 17.57 -27.34
CA GLU A 258 32.26 17.23 -28.77
C GLU A 258 30.87 17.44 -29.40
N ASP A 259 30.88 18.20 -30.50
CA ASP A 259 29.87 18.35 -31.56
C ASP A 259 28.45 17.89 -31.24
N SER A 260 27.71 18.75 -30.53
CA SER A 260 26.25 18.73 -30.60
C SER A 260 25.79 19.55 -31.82
N PRO A 261 25.04 18.96 -32.76
CA PRO A 261 24.62 19.63 -33.98
C PRO A 261 23.70 20.83 -33.67
N PRO A 262 23.79 21.92 -34.45
CA PRO A 262 23.01 23.12 -34.23
C PRO A 262 21.52 22.78 -34.34
N MET A 263 20.74 23.09 -33.30
CA MET A 263 19.29 22.97 -33.34
C MET A 263 18.74 23.96 -34.37
N GLU A 264 18.33 23.43 -35.53
CA GLU A 264 17.50 24.12 -36.51
C GLU A 264 16.14 24.47 -35.89
N GLN A 265 15.88 25.77 -35.77
CA GLN A 265 14.56 26.27 -35.41
C GLN A 265 13.59 26.07 -36.59
N PRO A 266 12.37 25.55 -36.38
CA PRO A 266 11.41 25.38 -37.47
C PRO A 266 10.94 26.75 -37.98
N ALA A 267 11.27 27.07 -39.23
CA ALA A 267 10.80 28.25 -39.93
C ALA A 267 9.28 28.18 -40.19
N LYS A 268 8.60 29.28 -39.90
CA LYS A 268 7.16 29.52 -40.14
C LYS A 268 6.79 29.18 -41.59
N GLN A 269 5.98 28.13 -41.82
CA GLN A 269 5.43 27.82 -43.14
C GLN A 269 4.13 28.58 -43.41
N THR A 270 4.19 29.49 -44.38
CA THR A 270 3.04 29.96 -45.16
C THR A 270 2.68 28.94 -46.24
N PRO A 271 1.39 28.68 -46.54
CA PRO A 271 0.99 27.74 -47.57
C PRO A 271 0.97 28.41 -48.95
N ARG A 272 1.91 28.07 -49.83
CA ARG A 272 1.83 28.48 -51.25
C ARG A 272 2.40 27.44 -52.22
N ARG A 273 1.46 26.87 -52.99
CA ARG A 273 1.46 26.47 -54.40
C ARG A 273 2.65 25.69 -55.00
N GLN A 274 2.33 24.47 -55.45
CA GLN A 274 2.58 23.87 -56.77
C GLN A 274 3.71 24.48 -57.63
N ALA A 275 4.74 23.68 -57.95
CA ALA A 275 5.20 23.44 -59.33
C ALA A 275 6.42 22.50 -59.39
N LEU A 276 6.28 21.45 -60.21
CA LEU A 276 7.27 20.87 -61.13
C LEU A 276 8.51 20.10 -60.59
N LYS A 277 8.54 18.81 -60.99
CA LYS A 277 9.66 17.84 -61.09
C LYS A 277 10.69 18.29 -62.18
N PRO A 278 11.73 17.51 -62.61
CA PRO A 278 12.23 16.17 -62.19
C PRO A 278 13.79 16.02 -62.14
N SER A 279 14.28 14.87 -61.65
CA SER A 279 15.52 14.16 -62.09
C SER A 279 15.89 13.10 -61.03
N ALA A 280 15.46 11.83 -61.15
CA ALA A 280 16.09 10.73 -61.91
C ALA A 280 17.31 10.10 -61.18
N ALA A 281 17.09 8.97 -60.49
CA ALA A 281 17.78 7.69 -60.70
C ALA A 281 17.33 6.60 -59.69
N ASN A 282 16.58 5.65 -60.24
CA ASN A 282 16.11 4.31 -59.83
C ASN A 282 17.16 3.37 -59.13
N PRO A 283 16.88 2.06 -58.90
CA PRO A 283 15.77 1.41 -58.17
C PRO A 283 16.23 0.21 -57.29
N ARG A 284 15.52 -0.16 -56.21
CA ARG A 284 15.40 -1.60 -55.83
C ARG A 284 14.16 -1.95 -55.00
N VAL A 285 13.15 -2.35 -55.77
CA VAL A 285 12.09 -3.35 -55.58
C VAL A 285 12.16 -4.23 -54.32
N THR A 286 11.08 -4.23 -53.52
CA THR A 286 10.16 -5.36 -53.18
C THR A 286 9.39 -5.01 -51.89
N ARG A 287 8.14 -4.52 -51.91
CA ARG A 287 6.81 -5.16 -52.14
C ARG A 287 6.22 -5.90 -50.91
N SER A 288 5.33 -5.21 -50.18
CA SER A 288 3.94 -5.59 -49.80
C SER A 288 3.42 -4.56 -48.78
N ARG A 289 2.50 -3.62 -49.05
CA ARG A 289 1.06 -3.63 -49.40
C ARG A 289 0.09 -4.19 -48.34
N SER A 290 -0.50 -3.28 -47.56
CA SER A 290 -1.95 -3.08 -47.36
C SER A 290 -2.15 -1.69 -46.72
N LYS A 291 -2.74 -0.69 -47.40
CA LYS A 291 -4.17 -0.30 -47.45
C LYS A 291 -4.80 -0.16 -46.04
N ALA A 292 -5.56 0.86 -45.67
CA ALA A 292 -5.94 2.16 -46.23
C ALA A 292 -6.84 2.86 -45.18
N LYS A 293 -6.75 4.20 -45.11
CA LYS A 293 -7.85 5.18 -44.89
C LYS A 293 -8.77 5.06 -43.66
N GLY A 294 -8.73 6.11 -42.84
CA GLY A 294 -9.84 6.54 -41.99
C GLY A 294 -9.70 8.01 -41.55
N LEU A 295 -10.13 8.93 -42.41
CA LEU A 295 -10.44 10.33 -42.03
C LEU A 295 -11.74 10.37 -41.22
N ARG A 296 -11.89 11.46 -40.41
CA ARG A 296 -13.06 12.00 -39.68
C ARG A 296 -12.83 11.92 -38.16
N SER A 297 -13.06 12.93 -37.34
CA SER A 297 -13.63 14.27 -37.50
C SER A 297 -13.38 15.05 -36.22
N VAL A 298 -13.16 16.35 -36.36
CA VAL A 298 -13.10 17.36 -35.27
C VAL A 298 -14.48 17.47 -34.61
N ILE A 299 -14.56 17.38 -33.28
CA ILE A 299 -15.73 17.80 -32.50
C ILE A 299 -15.25 18.71 -31.35
N PRO A 300 -15.80 19.92 -31.18
CA PRO A 300 -15.39 20.86 -30.14
C PRO A 300 -16.16 20.58 -28.83
N ALA A 301 -15.44 20.25 -27.76
CA ALA A 301 -16.05 20.03 -26.46
C ALA A 301 -16.38 21.37 -25.77
N LYS A 302 -17.69 21.58 -25.57
CA LYS A 302 -18.31 22.75 -24.95
C LYS A 302 -18.06 22.82 -23.44
N ALA A 303 -17.94 24.05 -22.96
CA ALA A 303 -17.91 24.47 -21.57
C ALA A 303 -19.08 23.91 -20.74
N ARG A 304 -18.78 23.46 -19.52
CA ARG A 304 -19.78 23.33 -18.45
C ARG A 304 -19.23 23.88 -17.13
N THR A 305 -20.07 24.74 -16.57
CA THR A 305 -19.93 25.59 -15.38
C THR A 305 -20.04 24.79 -14.06
N PRO A 306 -19.57 25.37 -12.94
CA PRO A 306 -19.54 24.69 -11.64
C PRO A 306 -20.80 24.99 -10.83
N VAL A 307 -21.57 23.95 -10.49
CA VAL A 307 -22.65 24.05 -9.49
C VAL A 307 -22.26 23.27 -8.24
N LYS A 308 -22.30 24.01 -7.14
CA LYS A 308 -21.92 23.64 -5.77
C LYS A 308 -22.96 22.71 -5.15
N THR A 309 -22.50 21.64 -4.50
CA THR A 309 -23.21 20.99 -3.40
C THR A 309 -22.19 20.43 -2.41
N PRO A 310 -22.05 20.99 -1.20
CA PRO A 310 -21.20 20.45 -0.16
C PRO A 310 -22.06 19.76 0.90
N LEU A 311 -22.04 18.43 0.96
CA LEU A 311 -22.61 17.70 2.09
C LEU A 311 -21.66 16.60 2.60
N SER A 312 -21.39 16.69 3.91
CA SER A 312 -20.84 15.67 4.81
C SER A 312 -19.34 15.32 4.75
N LYS A 313 -18.54 16.11 5.49
CA LYS A 313 -17.27 15.65 6.08
C LYS A 313 -17.41 15.61 7.60
N LEU A 314 -17.81 14.46 8.12
CA LEU A 314 -17.63 14.11 9.53
C LEU A 314 -16.60 12.98 9.60
N SER A 315 -15.36 13.31 9.95
CA SER A 315 -14.45 12.38 10.62
C SER A 315 -13.30 13.15 11.28
N LYS A 316 -13.45 13.28 12.60
CA LYS A 316 -12.47 13.86 13.52
C LYS A 316 -11.31 12.89 13.75
N THR A 317 -10.11 13.40 13.57
CA THR A 317 -8.88 13.22 14.36
C THR A 317 -8.76 12.02 15.32
N LYS A 318 -7.75 11.18 15.07
CA LYS A 318 -7.09 10.33 16.07
C LYS A 318 -6.38 11.20 17.12
N LYS A 319 -6.84 11.11 18.37
CA LYS A 319 -6.14 11.49 19.60
C LYS A 319 -6.08 10.23 20.46
N GLY A 320 -4.96 10.03 21.17
CA GLY A 320 -4.55 8.75 21.79
C GLY A 320 -5.67 7.99 22.50
N SER A 321 -5.63 6.66 22.37
CA SER A 321 -6.62 5.73 22.90
C SER A 321 -6.82 5.96 24.41
N PRO A 322 -7.97 6.51 24.84
CA PRO A 322 -8.42 6.23 26.19
C PRO A 322 -8.80 4.75 26.22
N SER A 323 -8.39 4.05 27.27
CA SER A 323 -8.91 2.73 27.62
C SER A 323 -10.42 2.84 27.84
N GLY A 324 -11.17 2.81 26.76
CA GLY A 324 -12.61 3.05 26.70
C GLY A 324 -13.17 2.06 25.70
N ARG A 325 -14.14 1.27 26.15
CA ARG A 325 -14.83 0.18 25.43
C ARG A 325 -14.73 0.34 23.91
N LEU A 326 -13.82 -0.42 23.30
CA LEU A 326 -13.71 -0.51 21.86
C LEU A 326 -15.09 -0.93 21.32
N THR A 327 -15.62 -0.17 20.36
CA THR A 327 -16.87 -0.54 19.69
C THR A 327 -16.70 -1.95 19.11
N PRO A 328 -17.76 -2.79 19.07
CA PRO A 328 -17.66 -4.16 18.58
C PRO A 328 -16.95 -4.27 17.21
N ALA A 329 -17.24 -3.34 16.29
CA ALA A 329 -16.58 -3.26 14.98
C ALA A 329 -15.06 -2.97 15.08
N SER A 330 -14.63 -2.12 16.01
CA SER A 330 -13.21 -1.83 16.21
C SER A 330 -12.46 -3.01 16.85
N LYS A 331 -13.11 -3.79 17.71
CA LYS A 331 -12.54 -5.03 18.30
C LYS A 331 -12.30 -6.09 17.22
N VAL A 332 -13.24 -6.25 16.28
CA VAL A 332 -13.07 -7.16 15.13
C VAL A 332 -11.88 -6.74 14.25
N LEU A 333 -11.75 -5.45 13.94
CA LEU A 333 -10.61 -4.95 13.15
C LEU A 333 -9.27 -5.09 13.89
N ALA A 334 -9.25 -4.89 15.21
CA ALA A 334 -8.06 -5.09 16.02
C ALA A 334 -7.64 -6.57 16.03
N ARG A 335 -8.60 -7.48 16.20
CA ARG A 335 -8.38 -8.93 16.14
C ARG A 335 -7.85 -9.37 14.78
N LEU A 336 -8.38 -8.84 13.69
CA LEU A 336 -7.91 -9.15 12.34
C LEU A 336 -6.45 -8.71 12.13
N LYS A 337 -6.11 -7.47 12.52
CA LYS A 337 -4.73 -6.96 12.40
C LYS A 337 -3.73 -7.75 13.24
N PHE A 338 -4.14 -8.16 14.44
CA PHE A 338 -3.33 -9.00 15.31
C PHE A 338 -3.10 -10.39 14.69
N ARG A 339 -4.15 -11.01 14.14
CA ARG A 339 -4.04 -12.28 13.42
C ARG A 339 -3.07 -12.17 12.25
N ASP A 340 -3.17 -11.10 11.44
CA ASP A 340 -2.29 -10.87 10.30
C ASP A 340 -0.83 -10.65 10.71
N ALA A 341 -0.59 -10.04 11.88
CA ALA A 341 0.76 -9.89 12.44
C ALA A 341 1.36 -11.26 12.81
N ILE A 342 0.58 -12.11 13.49
CA ILE A 342 1.02 -13.45 13.87
C ILE A 342 1.27 -14.33 12.63
N ILE A 343 0.40 -14.25 11.62
CA ILE A 343 0.62 -14.99 10.36
C ILE A 343 1.97 -14.61 9.76
N LYS A 344 2.36 -13.33 9.77
CA LYS A 344 3.66 -12.89 9.24
C LYS A 344 4.83 -13.46 10.02
N GLU A 345 4.74 -13.47 11.35
CA GLU A 345 5.79 -14.03 12.22
C GLU A 345 5.94 -15.55 12.01
N ILE A 346 4.82 -16.28 11.93
CA ILE A 346 4.81 -17.74 11.87
C ILE A 346 5.05 -18.27 10.44
N LYS A 347 4.81 -17.47 9.39
CA LYS A 347 4.98 -17.87 7.98
C LYS A 347 6.40 -18.34 7.64
N GLU A 348 7.40 -17.77 8.29
CA GLU A 348 8.81 -18.08 8.07
C GLU A 348 9.27 -19.34 8.82
N CYS A 349 8.46 -19.85 9.75
CA CYS A 349 8.77 -21.06 10.50
C CYS A 349 8.79 -22.32 9.61
N ASN A 350 9.68 -23.24 9.97
CA ASN A 350 9.78 -24.55 9.34
C ASN A 350 8.66 -25.48 9.82
N ALA A 351 8.35 -26.53 9.05
CA ALA A 351 7.27 -27.47 9.40
C ALA A 351 7.45 -28.11 10.79
N ASN A 352 8.68 -28.40 11.20
CA ASN A 352 8.99 -28.96 12.52
C ASN A 352 8.71 -27.98 13.66
N GLU A 353 8.99 -26.68 13.44
CA GLU A 353 8.73 -25.61 14.41
C GLU A 353 7.23 -25.36 14.56
N LEU A 354 6.50 -25.34 13.44
CA LEU A 354 5.05 -25.27 13.44
C LEU A 354 4.44 -26.44 14.19
N GLN A 355 4.89 -27.66 13.93
CA GLN A 355 4.40 -28.84 14.65
C GLN A 355 4.74 -28.80 16.15
N ARG A 356 5.87 -28.20 16.53
CA ARG A 356 6.20 -27.97 17.95
C ARG A 356 5.24 -26.95 18.58
N MET A 357 5.02 -25.79 17.93
CA MET A 357 4.09 -24.77 18.41
C MET A 357 2.64 -25.28 18.48
N CYS A 358 2.18 -26.05 17.49
CA CYS A 358 0.87 -26.70 17.53
C CYS A 358 0.77 -27.64 18.74
N ARG A 359 1.81 -28.44 19.04
CA ARG A 359 1.83 -29.32 20.22
C ARG A 359 1.81 -28.55 21.54
N GLU A 360 2.56 -27.45 21.63
CA GLU A 360 2.61 -26.58 22.82
C GLU A 360 1.25 -25.91 23.08
N GLU A 361 0.53 -25.52 22.01
CA GLU A 361 -0.78 -24.88 22.09
C GLU A 361 -1.97 -25.86 22.06
N GLY A 362 -1.71 -27.18 21.94
CA GLY A 362 -2.74 -28.22 21.92
C GLY A 362 -3.55 -28.31 20.61
N LEU A 363 -3.02 -27.80 19.51
CA LEU A 363 -3.64 -27.83 18.18
C LEU A 363 -3.18 -29.04 17.35
N HIS A 364 -4.06 -29.59 16.53
CA HIS A 364 -3.72 -30.65 15.57
C HIS A 364 -2.97 -30.08 14.36
N TYR A 365 -2.03 -30.83 13.79
CA TYR A 365 -1.24 -30.38 12.63
C TYR A 365 -1.74 -31.09 11.36
N GLU A 366 -2.54 -30.41 10.55
CA GLU A 366 -3.09 -30.96 9.28
C GLU A 366 -2.32 -30.51 8.02
N GLY A 367 -1.39 -29.56 8.17
CA GLY A 367 -0.59 -29.03 7.07
C GLY A 367 0.10 -27.73 7.45
N LYS A 368 1.05 -27.27 6.62
CA LYS A 368 1.79 -26.04 6.91
C LYS A 368 0.87 -24.82 6.93
N LEU A 369 -0.05 -24.70 5.99
CA LEU A 369 -0.94 -23.55 5.88
C LEU A 369 -2.00 -23.54 6.97
N ASP A 370 -2.68 -24.67 7.19
CA ASP A 370 -3.74 -24.78 8.20
C ASP A 370 -3.18 -24.53 9.61
N ALA A 371 -2.01 -25.09 9.92
CA ALA A 371 -1.32 -24.83 11.19
C ALA A 371 -1.06 -23.33 11.41
N ILE A 372 -0.64 -22.57 10.39
CA ILE A 372 -0.40 -21.13 10.51
C ILE A 372 -1.70 -20.39 10.85
N PHE A 373 -2.80 -20.72 10.16
CA PHE A 373 -4.08 -20.07 10.39
C PHE A 373 -4.67 -20.42 11.76
N ASP A 374 -4.59 -21.69 12.17
CA ASP A 374 -5.10 -22.17 13.46
C ASP A 374 -4.33 -21.55 14.63
N LEU A 375 -2.99 -21.51 14.56
CA LEU A 375 -2.13 -20.84 15.54
C LEU A 375 -2.47 -19.34 15.65
N ALA A 376 -2.59 -18.66 14.50
CA ALA A 376 -2.90 -17.24 14.49
C ALA A 376 -4.30 -16.94 15.05
N GLU A 377 -5.29 -17.78 14.73
CA GLU A 377 -6.63 -17.64 15.28
C GLU A 377 -6.68 -17.97 16.78
N HIS A 378 -5.99 -19.03 17.23
CA HIS A 378 -5.91 -19.44 18.62
C HIS A 378 -5.26 -18.35 19.49
N ARG A 379 -4.10 -17.82 19.09
CA ARG A 379 -3.46 -16.69 19.79
C ARG A 379 -4.32 -15.43 19.77
N ALA A 380 -4.99 -15.13 18.66
CA ALA A 380 -5.94 -14.01 18.60
C ALA A 380 -7.14 -14.22 19.53
N LYS A 381 -7.64 -15.45 19.66
CA LYS A 381 -8.68 -15.79 20.64
C LYS A 381 -8.17 -15.65 22.07
N GLN A 382 -6.94 -16.07 22.40
CA GLN A 382 -6.39 -15.87 23.73
C GLN A 382 -6.21 -14.38 24.07
N HIS A 383 -5.73 -13.58 23.11
CA HIS A 383 -5.48 -12.15 23.31
C HIS A 383 -6.77 -11.33 23.45
N PHE A 384 -7.82 -11.63 22.69
CA PHE A 384 -9.07 -10.83 22.68
C PHE A 384 -10.27 -11.51 23.37
N GLY A 385 -10.18 -12.82 23.60
CA GLY A 385 -11.27 -13.68 24.10
C GLY A 385 -11.30 -13.82 25.62
N ARG A 386 -10.21 -13.48 26.34
CA ARG A 386 -10.23 -13.41 27.81
C ARG A 386 -11.14 -12.29 28.37
N GLU A 387 -11.68 -11.46 27.48
CA GLU A 387 -12.46 -10.25 27.80
C GLU A 387 -13.94 -10.40 27.40
N GLY A 388 -14.41 -11.63 27.16
CA GLY A 388 -15.71 -11.91 26.55
C GLY A 388 -16.61 -12.92 27.27
N ASP A 389 -16.13 -13.64 28.28
CA ASP A 389 -16.99 -14.43 29.17
C ASP A 389 -17.52 -13.57 30.33
N ILE A 390 -18.00 -12.36 30.00
CA ILE A 390 -19.05 -11.77 30.84
C ILE A 390 -20.30 -12.54 30.43
N GLU A 391 -20.55 -13.61 31.18
CA GLU A 391 -21.82 -14.32 31.22
C GLU A 391 -22.96 -13.33 31.04
N GLY A 392 -23.89 -13.70 30.17
CA GLY A 392 -24.97 -12.84 29.76
C GLY A 392 -25.62 -12.10 30.92
N GLU A 393 -25.46 -10.78 30.92
CA GLU A 393 -26.57 -9.91 31.25
C GLU A 393 -27.61 -10.11 30.13
N VAL A 394 -28.30 -11.25 30.22
CA VAL A 394 -29.60 -11.47 29.60
C VAL A 394 -30.46 -10.36 30.17
N VAL A 395 -30.54 -9.25 29.44
CA VAL A 395 -31.64 -8.30 29.59
C VAL A 395 -32.90 -9.13 29.33
N ARG A 396 -33.54 -9.59 30.40
CA ARG A 396 -34.87 -10.19 30.37
C ARG A 396 -35.81 -9.12 29.82
N LEU A 397 -36.08 -9.20 28.51
CA LEU A 397 -37.20 -8.54 27.85
C LEU A 397 -38.51 -9.28 28.18
N THR A 398 -38.80 -9.41 29.47
CA THR A 398 -40.07 -9.99 29.98
C THR A 398 -40.51 -9.13 31.14
N ASP A 399 -41.07 -7.96 30.82
CA ASP A 399 -42.14 -7.32 31.59
C ASP A 399 -42.68 -6.10 30.82
N LEU A 400 -43.30 -6.37 29.66
CA LEU A 400 -44.21 -5.42 29.04
C LEU A 400 -45.44 -6.18 28.56
N GLY A 401 -46.42 -6.27 29.47
CA GLY A 401 -47.84 -6.23 29.14
C GLY A 401 -48.47 -7.49 28.56
N GLU A 402 -48.74 -8.47 29.41
CA GLU A 402 -49.94 -9.29 29.21
C GLU A 402 -51.08 -8.61 29.98
N ALA A 403 -51.88 -7.87 29.23
CA ALA A 403 -53.16 -7.35 29.67
C ALA A 403 -54.09 -8.51 29.99
N GLU A 404 -54.76 -8.36 31.13
CA GLU A 404 -55.89 -9.15 31.58
C GLU A 404 -56.90 -9.33 30.44
N ALA A 405 -57.17 -10.59 30.08
CA ALA A 405 -58.40 -10.99 29.45
C ALA A 405 -59.04 -12.05 30.36
N GLU A 406 -59.92 -11.57 31.24
CA GLU A 406 -60.96 -12.39 31.85
C GLU A 406 -61.70 -13.13 30.73
N VAL A 407 -61.66 -14.46 30.78
CA VAL A 407 -62.66 -15.31 30.15
C VAL A 407 -63.21 -16.22 31.23
N SER A 408 -64.33 -15.79 31.77
CA SER A 408 -65.36 -16.60 32.42
C SER A 408 -65.90 -17.65 31.45
N GLU A 409 -66.02 -18.90 31.90
CA GLU A 409 -67.08 -19.88 31.60
C GLU A 409 -66.70 -21.18 32.35
N GLU A 410 -67.39 -21.53 33.44
CA GLU A 410 -68.51 -22.49 33.44
C GLU A 410 -68.14 -23.78 32.68
N THR A 411 -67.99 -24.95 33.31
CA THR A 411 -69.13 -25.81 33.67
C THR A 411 -68.61 -27.15 34.22
N GLU A 412 -69.32 -27.62 35.26
CA GLU A 412 -69.72 -29.00 35.61
C GLU A 412 -68.87 -30.23 35.22
N GLY A 413 -68.69 -31.11 36.21
CA GLY A 413 -68.32 -32.52 36.02
C GLY A 413 -67.74 -33.17 37.25
#